data_AF-A0A6M1T3D6-F1
#
_entry.id   AF-A0A6M1T3D6-F1
#
_cell.length_a   1.000
_cell.length_b   1.000
_cell.length_c   1.000
_cell.angle_alpha   90.00
_cell.angle_beta   90.00
_cell.angle_gamma   90.00
#
_symmetry.space_group_name_H-M   'P 1'
#
loop_
_entity.id
_entity.type
_entity.pdbx_description
1 polymer ?
#
loop_
_entity_poly.entity_id
_entity_poly.type
_entity_poly.pdbx_seq_one_letter_code
_entity_poly.pdbx_strand_id
1 'polypeptide(L)'
;MNIDKWGEFTLSSGEKADFFRLGDLRLWLKYKDEEIWIGHQYAGHADSKEALDSPPEDLEWARWAPKEPGNTIKLMPVFPDLPLVVNSEYPLRVNPGASIQIFTRIPVWLRISIGKNDTVLTELPSIKLSRTWFGTPIEGELCFWAITKARRSLSNVERKPHMVSCPIQITNKTEEDLNFDKFCFRVERLKLFVYNEELWSDETRIVYQGEEQYSDINMSGRLPKGMENAKLISPPRKPEHRSLATRTFKMIFDESFLFGK
;
A
#
# COMPACT_ATOMS: atom_id res chain seq x y z
N MET A 1 -13.44 5.67 16.21
CA MET A 1 -13.48 6.63 15.08
C MET A 1 -12.92 5.95 13.82
N ASN A 2 -13.43 6.24 12.61
CA ASN A 2 -12.75 5.82 11.37
C ASN A 2 -11.56 6.76 11.13
N ILE A 3 -10.41 6.25 10.69
CA ILE A 3 -9.35 7.11 10.15
C ILE A 3 -9.76 7.48 8.73
N ASP A 4 -10.60 8.50 8.60
CA ASP A 4 -11.01 9.13 7.35
C ASP A 4 -10.28 10.47 7.11
N LYS A 5 -9.61 10.98 8.15
CA LYS A 5 -8.81 12.21 8.11
C LYS A 5 -7.37 11.89 8.52
N TRP A 6 -6.43 12.13 7.63
CA TRP A 6 -4.99 11.95 7.87
C TRP A 6 -4.41 13.23 8.50
N GLY A 7 -3.58 13.11 9.53
CA GLY A 7 -3.00 14.28 10.19
C GLY A 7 -2.67 14.09 11.67
N GLU A 8 -2.67 15.19 12.41
CA GLU A 8 -2.34 15.25 13.83
C GLU A 8 -3.58 14.99 14.70
N PHE A 9 -3.36 14.25 15.79
CA PHE A 9 -4.36 13.90 16.79
C PHE A 9 -3.78 14.13 18.18
N THR A 10 -4.56 14.71 19.07
CA THR A 10 -4.19 14.86 20.48
C THR A 10 -4.83 13.74 21.27
N LEU A 11 -4.02 12.88 21.86
CA LEU A 11 -4.47 11.75 22.67
C LEU A 11 -5.00 12.23 24.02
N SER A 12 -6.04 11.54 24.48
CA SER A 12 -6.55 11.66 25.84
C SER A 12 -5.45 11.28 26.84
N SER A 13 -5.27 12.10 27.88
CA SER A 13 -4.33 11.78 28.97
C SER A 13 -4.98 10.81 29.97
N GLY A 14 -4.20 9.87 30.50
CA GLY A 14 -4.64 8.93 31.54
C GLY A 14 -4.93 7.53 31.01
N GLU A 15 -5.91 6.83 31.59
CA GLU A 15 -6.18 5.42 31.26
C GLU A 15 -7.05 5.21 30.01
N LYS A 16 -7.77 6.26 29.59
CA LYS A 16 -8.66 6.17 28.43
C LYS A 16 -7.84 6.07 27.14
N ALA A 17 -8.14 5.06 26.33
CA ALA A 17 -7.57 4.90 25.00
C ALA A 17 -8.49 5.52 23.93
N ASP A 18 -7.87 6.21 22.98
CA ASP A 18 -8.50 6.66 21.74
C ASP A 18 -8.50 5.51 20.73
N PHE A 19 -9.68 5.23 20.17
CA PHE A 19 -9.89 4.11 19.26
C PHE A 19 -10.02 4.56 17.80
N PHE A 20 -9.24 3.92 16.94
CA PHE A 20 -9.17 4.16 15.52
C PHE A 20 -9.37 2.87 14.71
N ARG A 21 -10.07 3.00 13.57
CA ARG A 21 -10.28 1.90 12.62
C ARG A 21 -9.80 2.28 11.22
N LEU A 22 -9.06 1.37 10.59
CA LEU A 22 -8.60 1.52 9.20
C LEU A 22 -8.54 0.16 8.49
N GLY A 23 -9.56 -0.17 7.70
CA GLY A 23 -9.68 -1.50 7.12
C GLY A 23 -9.87 -2.56 8.21
N ASP A 24 -9.00 -3.55 8.23
CA ASP A 24 -9.01 -4.62 9.23
C ASP A 24 -8.29 -4.20 10.51
N LEU A 25 -7.44 -3.18 10.46
CA LEU A 25 -6.73 -2.64 11.62
C LEU A 25 -7.70 -2.01 12.62
N ARG A 26 -7.58 -2.46 13.87
CA ARG A 26 -8.17 -1.90 15.09
C ARG A 26 -7.00 -1.38 15.93
N LEU A 27 -7.03 -0.10 16.28
CA LEU A 27 -5.91 0.59 16.91
C LEU A 27 -6.40 1.35 18.14
N TRP A 28 -5.73 1.13 19.28
CA TRP A 28 -5.94 1.86 20.52
C TRP A 28 -4.67 2.60 20.89
N LEU A 29 -4.82 3.88 21.21
CA LEU A 29 -3.71 4.78 21.53
C LEU A 29 -4.02 5.47 22.85
N LYS A 30 -3.07 5.50 23.78
CA LYS A 30 -3.19 6.33 24.98
C LYS A 30 -1.87 6.98 25.35
N TYR A 31 -1.96 8.14 25.99
CA TYR A 31 -0.82 8.84 26.56
C TYR A 31 -0.88 8.76 28.09
N LYS A 32 0.14 8.14 28.70
CA LYS A 32 0.21 7.91 30.14
C LYS A 32 1.66 7.91 30.60
N ASP A 33 1.95 8.53 31.74
CA ASP A 33 3.27 8.56 32.36
C ASP A 33 4.38 9.05 31.40
N GLU A 34 4.05 10.09 30.61
CA GLU A 34 4.91 10.64 29.54
C GLU A 34 5.22 9.69 28.37
N GLU A 35 4.53 8.56 28.30
CA GLU A 35 4.71 7.55 27.26
C GLU A 35 3.51 7.47 26.31
N ILE A 36 3.79 7.04 25.09
CA ILE A 36 2.79 6.66 24.10
C ILE A 36 2.62 5.14 24.13
N TRP A 37 1.39 4.71 24.36
CA TRP A 37 0.99 3.30 24.38
C TRP A 37 0.20 3.00 23.12
N ILE A 38 0.63 1.97 22.38
CA ILE A 38 0.00 1.53 21.14
C ILE A 38 -0.37 0.07 21.28
N GLY A 39 -1.67 -0.21 21.21
CA GLY A 39 -2.22 -1.56 21.14
C GLY A 39 -2.99 -1.72 19.83
N HIS A 40 -2.89 -2.88 19.18
CA HIS A 40 -3.58 -3.10 17.92
C HIS A 40 -3.97 -4.56 17.72
N GLN A 41 -5.04 -4.75 16.95
CA GLN A 41 -5.51 -6.05 16.49
C GLN A 41 -6.00 -5.94 15.04
N TYR A 42 -6.19 -7.09 14.41
CA TYR A 42 -6.77 -7.18 13.07
C TYR A 42 -8.07 -7.94 13.19
N ALA A 43 -9.16 -7.35 12.73
CA ALA A 43 -10.45 -8.03 12.70
C ALA A 43 -10.34 -9.30 11.85
N GLY A 44 -10.74 -10.44 12.41
CA GLY A 44 -10.91 -11.68 11.66
C GLY A 44 -12.12 -11.60 10.74
N HIS A 45 -12.21 -12.52 9.77
CA HIS A 45 -13.36 -12.61 8.85
C HIS A 45 -14.71 -12.87 9.55
N ALA A 46 -14.69 -13.32 10.81
CA ALA A 46 -15.86 -13.63 11.63
C ALA A 46 -16.16 -12.59 12.72
N ASP A 47 -15.33 -11.55 12.87
CA ASP A 47 -15.51 -10.59 13.96
C ASP A 47 -16.66 -9.63 13.65
N SER A 48 -17.59 -9.58 14.60
CA SER A 48 -18.78 -8.73 14.58
C SER A 48 -18.39 -7.27 14.31
N LYS A 49 -19.27 -6.55 13.61
CA LYS A 49 -19.16 -5.11 13.33
C LYS A 49 -19.24 -4.23 14.59
N GLU A 50 -19.15 -4.81 15.79
CA GLU A 50 -19.29 -4.07 17.03
C GLU A 50 -18.07 -3.20 17.27
N ALA A 51 -18.33 -1.92 17.51
CA ALA A 51 -17.32 -0.95 17.86
C ALA A 51 -16.88 -1.24 19.30
N LEU A 52 -15.76 -1.96 19.45
CA LEU A 52 -15.07 -2.01 20.72
C LEU A 52 -14.38 -0.65 20.93
N ASP A 53 -15.10 0.30 21.52
CA ASP A 53 -14.53 1.58 21.94
C ASP A 53 -13.52 1.40 23.08
N SER A 54 -13.58 0.28 23.81
CA SER A 54 -12.62 -0.13 24.83
C SER A 54 -11.61 -1.15 24.28
N PRO A 55 -10.34 -1.09 24.71
CA PRO A 55 -9.35 -2.11 24.36
C PRO A 55 -9.75 -3.48 24.95
N PRO A 56 -9.54 -4.59 24.22
CA PRO A 56 -9.70 -5.94 24.75
C PRO A 56 -8.81 -6.19 25.98
N GLU A 57 -9.23 -7.08 26.87
CA GLU A 57 -8.49 -7.39 28.10
C GLU A 57 -7.12 -8.04 27.81
N ASP A 58 -7.03 -8.81 26.73
CA ASP A 58 -5.83 -9.51 26.26
C ASP A 58 -5.00 -8.68 25.26
N LEU A 59 -5.32 -7.39 25.08
CA LEU A 59 -4.62 -6.53 24.15
C LEU A 59 -3.16 -6.34 24.57
N GLU A 60 -2.23 -6.78 23.72
CA GLU A 60 -0.82 -6.49 23.89
C GLU A 60 -0.51 -5.01 23.60
N TRP A 61 0.15 -4.37 24.55
CA TRP A 61 0.59 -2.98 24.45
C TRP A 61 2.09 -2.89 24.21
N ALA A 62 2.46 -2.08 23.23
CA ALA A 62 3.82 -1.59 23.08
C ALA A 62 3.91 -0.14 23.58
N ARG A 63 5.07 0.24 24.12
CA ARG A 63 5.31 1.51 24.80
C ARG A 63 6.51 2.23 24.19
N TRP A 64 6.37 3.54 24.02
CA TRP A 64 7.44 4.42 23.58
C TRP A 64 7.58 5.58 24.56
N ALA A 65 8.80 5.82 25.04
CA ALA A 65 9.15 6.96 25.86
C ALA A 65 9.81 8.03 24.98
N PRO A 66 9.06 9.04 24.49
CA PRO A 66 9.61 10.09 23.64
C PRO A 66 10.57 11.01 24.39
N LYS A 67 11.59 11.52 23.69
CA LYS A 67 12.53 12.49 24.25
C LYS A 67 11.86 13.79 24.69
N GLU A 68 10.88 14.24 23.90
CA GLU A 68 10.03 15.39 24.22
C GLU A 68 8.64 14.86 24.58
N PRO A 69 8.24 14.90 25.86
CA PRO A 69 6.90 14.48 26.26
C PRO A 69 5.82 15.26 25.53
N GLY A 70 4.78 14.55 25.11
CA GLY A 70 3.67 15.13 24.38
C GLY A 70 2.64 14.08 24.01
N ASN A 71 1.38 14.47 24.04
CA ASN A 71 0.24 13.61 23.70
C ASN A 71 -0.21 13.80 22.25
N THR A 72 0.49 14.57 21.44
CA THR A 72 0.18 14.75 20.03
C THR A 72 0.89 13.70 19.18
N ILE A 73 0.11 12.94 18.44
CA ILE A 73 0.57 11.96 17.45
C ILE A 73 0.16 12.41 16.06
N LYS A 74 0.81 11.84 15.04
CA LYS A 74 0.48 12.04 13.65
C LYS A 74 0.26 10.69 12.97
N LEU A 75 -0.91 10.55 12.36
CA LEU A 75 -1.37 9.36 11.65
C LEU A 75 -1.39 9.64 10.15
N MET A 76 -0.49 8.98 9.41
CA MET A 76 -0.34 9.19 7.97
C MET A 76 -0.40 7.87 7.19
N PRO A 77 -1.03 7.84 6.02
CA PRO A 77 -0.99 6.69 5.14
C PRO A 77 0.31 6.70 4.34
N VAL A 78 0.92 5.53 4.22
CA VAL A 78 2.11 5.28 3.40
C VAL A 78 1.90 3.98 2.62
N PHE A 79 2.59 3.82 1.49
CA PHE A 79 2.56 2.54 0.78
C PHE A 79 3.17 1.41 1.62
N PRO A 80 2.94 0.13 1.28
CA PRO A 80 3.79 -0.97 1.73
C PRO A 80 5.28 -0.73 1.42
N ASP A 81 6.16 -1.35 2.20
CA ASP A 81 7.62 -1.23 2.07
C ASP A 81 8.26 -2.21 1.07
N LEU A 82 7.47 -3.18 0.60
CA LEU A 82 7.83 -4.15 -0.42
C LEU A 82 6.95 -4.02 -1.66
N PRO A 83 7.45 -4.44 -2.84
CA PRO A 83 6.65 -4.59 -4.05
C PRO A 83 5.46 -5.52 -3.86
N LEU A 84 4.47 -5.42 -4.76
CA LEU A 84 3.30 -6.30 -4.78
C LEU A 84 3.20 -7.09 -6.08
N VAL A 85 2.95 -8.40 -5.99
CA VAL A 85 2.50 -9.19 -7.13
C VAL A 85 1.00 -8.97 -7.30
N VAL A 86 0.63 -8.36 -8.43
CA VAL A 86 -0.75 -7.99 -8.77
C VAL A 86 -1.27 -8.90 -9.86
N ASN A 87 -2.40 -9.57 -9.60
CA ASN A 87 -3.11 -10.36 -10.59
C ASN A 87 -3.98 -9.46 -11.48
N SER A 88 -4.01 -9.70 -12.77
CA SER A 88 -5.01 -9.13 -13.67
C SER A 88 -6.38 -9.78 -13.41
N GLU A 89 -7.47 -9.04 -13.63
CA GLU A 89 -8.82 -9.59 -13.46
C GLU A 89 -9.09 -10.74 -14.44
N TYR A 90 -8.62 -10.55 -15.66
CA TYR A 90 -8.59 -11.54 -16.74
C TYR A 90 -7.19 -11.52 -17.36
N PRO A 91 -6.69 -12.64 -17.93
CA PRO A 91 -5.46 -12.64 -18.70
C PRO A 91 -5.47 -11.51 -19.74
N LEU A 92 -4.43 -10.68 -19.74
CA LEU A 92 -4.35 -9.52 -20.61
C LEU A 92 -3.33 -9.78 -21.71
N ARG A 93 -3.73 -9.44 -22.95
CA ARG A 93 -2.85 -9.44 -24.12
C ARG A 93 -2.68 -8.02 -24.60
N VAL A 94 -1.43 -7.57 -24.70
CA VAL A 94 -1.10 -6.25 -25.25
C VAL A 94 -0.36 -6.48 -26.56
N ASN A 95 -1.03 -6.19 -27.67
CA ASN A 95 -0.50 -6.39 -29.01
C ASN A 95 0.78 -5.57 -29.26
N PRO A 96 1.61 -5.95 -30.26
CA PRO A 96 2.77 -5.20 -30.69
C PRO A 96 2.48 -3.70 -30.87
N GLY A 97 3.32 -2.85 -30.30
CA GLY A 97 3.21 -1.39 -30.35
C GLY A 97 2.03 -0.78 -29.56
N ALA A 98 1.16 -1.60 -28.96
CA ALA A 98 -0.02 -1.11 -28.26
C ALA A 98 0.29 -0.59 -26.85
N SER A 99 -0.57 0.29 -26.36
CA SER A 99 -0.53 0.79 -24.98
C SER A 99 -1.89 0.60 -24.30
N ILE A 100 -1.87 0.25 -23.03
CA ILE A 100 -3.05 -0.01 -22.21
C ILE A 100 -2.95 0.69 -20.85
N GLN A 101 -4.08 1.13 -20.32
CA GLN A 101 -4.20 1.73 -18.98
C GLN A 101 -4.95 0.78 -18.05
N ILE A 102 -4.33 0.35 -16.98
CA ILE A 102 -5.00 -0.44 -15.94
C ILE A 102 -4.94 0.28 -14.61
N PHE A 103 -5.78 -0.14 -13.69
CA PHE A 103 -5.84 0.37 -12.33
C PHE A 103 -5.83 -0.80 -11.38
N THR A 104 -5.07 -0.67 -10.30
CA THR A 104 -5.12 -1.59 -9.15
C THR A 104 -5.34 -0.79 -7.87
N ARG A 105 -5.80 -1.46 -6.81
CA ARG A 105 -5.95 -0.82 -5.50
C ARG A 105 -5.06 -1.47 -4.47
N ILE A 106 -4.24 -0.66 -3.82
CA ILE A 106 -3.23 -1.13 -2.86
C ILE A 106 -3.62 -0.65 -1.46
N PRO A 107 -3.69 -1.52 -0.44
CA PRO A 107 -3.92 -1.07 0.92
C PRO A 107 -2.72 -0.29 1.45
N VAL A 108 -3.00 0.73 2.26
CA VAL A 108 -1.95 1.53 2.90
C VAL A 108 -1.45 0.87 4.18
N TRP A 109 -0.26 1.29 4.60
CA TRP A 109 0.16 1.16 5.98
C TRP A 109 -0.10 2.47 6.71
N LEU A 110 -0.46 2.37 7.97
CA LEU A 110 -0.62 3.49 8.88
C LEU A 110 0.72 3.75 9.56
N ARG A 111 1.34 4.88 9.25
CA ARG A 111 2.51 5.41 9.98
C ARG A 111 2.05 6.23 11.17
N ILE A 112 2.55 5.87 12.35
CA ILE A 112 2.34 6.59 13.60
C ILE A 112 3.63 7.28 13.98
N SER A 113 3.58 8.59 14.15
CA SER A 113 4.76 9.42 14.43
C SER A 113 4.45 10.51 15.46
N ILE A 114 5.48 11.10 16.05
CA ILE A 114 5.39 12.12 17.09
C ILE A 114 6.42 13.23 16.91
N GLY A 115 6.15 14.35 17.57
CA GLY A 115 7.07 15.48 17.65
C GLY A 115 7.26 16.22 16.32
N LYS A 116 7.97 17.36 16.39
CA LYS A 116 8.17 18.25 15.23
C LYS A 116 9.00 17.62 14.10
N ASN A 117 9.80 16.61 14.42
CA ASN A 117 10.66 15.91 13.46
C ASN A 117 9.98 14.67 12.84
N ASP A 118 8.68 14.47 13.06
CA ASP A 118 7.93 13.28 12.59
C ASP A 118 8.66 11.96 12.96
N THR A 119 9.09 11.84 14.23
CA THR A 119 9.77 10.62 14.70
C THR A 119 8.80 9.45 14.62
N VAL A 120 9.11 8.48 13.76
CA VAL A 120 8.24 7.31 13.54
C VAL A 120 8.32 6.36 14.74
N LEU A 121 7.18 6.06 15.34
CA LEU A 121 7.06 5.07 16.41
C LEU A 121 6.90 3.65 15.83
N THR A 122 5.97 3.51 14.89
CA THR A 122 5.67 2.24 14.23
C THR A 122 4.87 2.45 12.94
N GLU A 123 4.82 1.42 12.11
CA GLU A 123 3.96 1.34 10.94
C GLU A 123 3.17 0.04 10.97
N LEU A 124 1.85 0.13 10.75
CA LEU A 124 0.94 -1.01 10.83
C LEU A 124 0.16 -1.14 9.52
N PRO A 125 0.10 -2.32 8.87
CA PRO A 125 -0.73 -2.48 7.67
C PRO A 125 -2.21 -2.23 7.98
N SER A 126 -2.96 -1.60 7.06
CA SER A 126 -4.42 -1.52 7.20
C SER A 126 -5.09 -2.88 6.97
N ILE A 127 -4.45 -3.71 6.14
CA ILE A 127 -4.83 -5.10 5.83
C ILE A 127 -3.54 -5.90 5.76
N LYS A 128 -3.46 -7.03 6.48
CA LYS A 128 -2.30 -7.93 6.42
C LYS A 128 -2.20 -8.55 5.03
N LEU A 129 -1.01 -8.46 4.44
CA LEU A 129 -0.71 -9.07 3.15
C LEU A 129 0.21 -10.28 3.36
N SER A 130 -0.04 -11.35 2.60
CA SER A 130 0.85 -12.50 2.55
C SER A 130 2.11 -12.17 1.79
N ARG A 131 3.27 -12.61 2.29
CA ARG A 131 4.54 -12.50 1.56
C ARG A 131 4.59 -13.52 0.42
N THR A 132 5.34 -13.18 -0.62
CA THR A 132 5.59 -14.02 -1.78
C THR A 132 6.94 -13.71 -2.40
N TRP A 133 7.39 -14.55 -3.30
CA TRP A 133 8.64 -14.38 -4.03
C TRP A 133 8.34 -14.23 -5.52
N PHE A 134 8.72 -13.11 -6.10
CA PHE A 134 8.53 -12.85 -7.52
C PHE A 134 9.84 -13.08 -8.29
N GLY A 135 9.82 -13.96 -9.30
CA GLY A 135 10.99 -14.30 -10.12
C GLY A 135 11.42 -15.75 -9.98
N THR A 136 12.72 -16.02 -10.13
CA THR A 136 13.33 -17.35 -9.93
C THR A 136 13.88 -17.45 -8.51
N PRO A 137 14.18 -18.64 -7.96
CA PRO A 137 14.69 -18.73 -6.58
C PRO A 137 16.01 -17.96 -6.35
N ILE A 138 16.80 -17.79 -7.40
CA ILE A 138 18.11 -17.11 -7.36
C ILE A 138 18.06 -15.67 -7.89
N GLU A 139 17.09 -15.36 -8.76
CA GLU A 139 16.90 -14.06 -9.40
C GLU A 139 15.44 -13.62 -9.22
N GLY A 140 15.09 -13.30 -7.97
CA GLY A 140 13.78 -12.81 -7.62
C GLY A 140 13.85 -11.80 -6.48
N GLU A 141 12.68 -11.33 -6.06
CA GLU A 141 12.56 -10.38 -4.97
C GLU A 141 11.40 -10.73 -4.05
N LEU A 142 11.54 -10.35 -2.79
CA LEU A 142 10.49 -10.49 -1.80
C LEU A 142 9.40 -9.46 -2.05
N CYS A 143 8.16 -9.93 -2.19
CA CYS A 143 6.98 -9.13 -2.46
C CYS A 143 5.87 -9.46 -1.46
N PHE A 144 4.79 -8.68 -1.51
CA PHE A 144 3.49 -9.08 -1.00
C PHE A 144 2.56 -9.54 -2.12
N TRP A 145 1.62 -10.43 -1.82
CA TRP A 145 0.49 -10.71 -2.70
C TRP A 145 -0.55 -9.60 -2.60
N ALA A 146 -0.94 -9.02 -3.74
CA ALA A 146 -2.04 -8.07 -3.77
C ALA A 146 -3.38 -8.78 -3.55
N ILE A 147 -4.23 -8.19 -2.71
CA ILE A 147 -5.59 -8.65 -2.44
C ILE A 147 -6.63 -8.18 -3.47
N THR A 148 -6.24 -7.23 -4.34
CA THR A 148 -7.09 -6.75 -5.43
C THR A 148 -6.48 -7.09 -6.79
N LYS A 149 -7.34 -7.12 -7.81
CA LYS A 149 -6.94 -7.38 -9.18
C LYS A 149 -6.79 -6.08 -9.97
N ALA A 150 -5.91 -6.09 -10.97
CA ALA A 150 -5.81 -5.01 -11.94
C ALA A 150 -7.00 -5.03 -12.92
N ARG A 151 -7.60 -3.87 -13.18
CA ARG A 151 -8.82 -3.69 -13.98
C ARG A 151 -8.68 -2.53 -14.96
N ARG A 152 -9.57 -2.48 -15.96
CA ARG A 152 -9.61 -1.38 -16.94
C ARG A 152 -10.33 -0.12 -16.46
N SER A 153 -11.18 -0.26 -15.45
CA SER A 153 -11.97 0.83 -14.87
C SER A 153 -12.16 0.62 -13.37
N LEU A 154 -12.26 1.73 -12.63
CA LEU A 154 -12.61 1.75 -11.22
C LEU A 154 -14.09 2.10 -10.96
N SER A 155 -14.90 2.30 -12.01
CA SER A 155 -16.28 2.80 -11.89
C SER A 155 -17.20 1.99 -10.98
N ASN A 156 -16.96 0.68 -10.86
CA ASN A 156 -17.78 -0.24 -10.05
C ASN A 156 -17.06 -0.69 -8.76
N VAL A 157 -16.01 0.01 -8.35
CA VAL A 157 -15.22 -0.35 -7.17
C VAL A 157 -15.64 0.51 -5.99
N GLU A 158 -16.06 -0.13 -4.89
CA GLU A 158 -16.41 0.55 -3.65
C GLU A 158 -15.25 1.41 -3.14
N ARG A 159 -15.52 2.66 -2.80
CA ARG A 159 -14.52 3.57 -2.22
C ARG A 159 -14.18 3.11 -0.80
N LYS A 160 -12.88 3.03 -0.51
CA LYS A 160 -12.36 2.58 0.79
C LYS A 160 -11.21 3.50 1.20
N PRO A 161 -11.24 4.13 2.39
CA PRO A 161 -10.26 5.15 2.80
C PRO A 161 -8.84 4.58 2.97
N HIS A 162 -8.71 3.28 3.19
CA HIS A 162 -7.44 2.58 3.36
C HIS A 162 -6.85 2.04 2.06
N MET A 163 -7.46 2.30 0.90
CA MET A 163 -7.08 1.70 -0.38
C MET A 163 -6.75 2.79 -1.40
N VAL A 164 -5.54 2.73 -1.95
CA VAL A 164 -5.00 3.68 -2.91
C VAL A 164 -5.29 3.24 -4.34
N SER A 165 -5.91 4.10 -5.13
CA SER A 165 -6.10 3.89 -6.57
C SER A 165 -4.80 4.18 -7.33
N CYS A 166 -4.26 3.16 -7.99
CA CYS A 166 -2.96 3.22 -8.66
C CYS A 166 -3.13 3.12 -10.18
N PRO A 167 -2.94 4.21 -10.94
CA PRO A 167 -2.96 4.18 -12.40
C PRO A 167 -1.64 3.62 -12.96
N ILE A 168 -1.76 2.66 -13.87
CA ILE A 168 -0.63 1.97 -14.50
C ILE A 168 -0.83 1.95 -16.01
N GLN A 169 0.10 2.55 -16.75
CA GLN A 169 0.17 2.47 -18.20
C GLN A 169 1.19 1.41 -18.60
N ILE A 170 0.82 0.46 -19.44
CA ILE A 170 1.72 -0.57 -19.99
C ILE A 170 1.80 -0.36 -21.50
N THR A 171 3.01 -0.25 -22.02
CA THR A 171 3.29 -0.14 -23.46
C THR A 171 4.13 -1.33 -23.90
N ASN A 172 3.64 -2.06 -24.90
CA ASN A 172 4.41 -3.10 -25.56
C ASN A 172 5.20 -2.50 -26.73
N LYS A 173 6.54 -2.53 -26.65
CA LYS A 173 7.43 -2.06 -27.74
C LYS A 173 8.03 -3.19 -28.58
N THR A 174 7.59 -4.43 -28.39
CA THR A 174 8.07 -5.58 -29.15
C THR A 174 7.22 -5.83 -30.40
N GLU A 175 7.65 -6.79 -31.21
CA GLU A 175 6.92 -7.32 -32.37
C GLU A 175 6.02 -8.51 -32.00
N GLU A 176 5.96 -8.89 -30.72
CA GLU A 176 5.20 -10.04 -30.20
C GLU A 176 4.13 -9.59 -29.20
N ASP A 177 3.09 -10.40 -28.98
CA ASP A 177 2.09 -10.13 -27.95
C ASP A 177 2.69 -10.24 -26.53
N LEU A 178 2.53 -9.20 -25.72
CA LEU A 178 2.75 -9.30 -24.29
C LEU A 178 1.53 -9.96 -23.64
N ASN A 179 1.71 -11.18 -23.15
CA ASN A 179 0.71 -11.94 -22.41
C ASN A 179 1.07 -11.97 -20.92
N PHE A 180 0.14 -11.56 -20.04
CA PHE A 180 0.36 -11.69 -18.60
C PHE A 180 -0.93 -11.93 -17.81
N ASP A 181 -0.82 -12.73 -16.75
CA ASP A 181 -1.82 -12.94 -15.71
C ASP A 181 -1.50 -12.11 -14.46
N LYS A 182 -0.21 -11.85 -14.20
CA LYS A 182 0.29 -11.08 -13.06
C LYS A 182 1.54 -10.29 -13.40
N PHE A 183 1.83 -9.32 -12.55
CA PHE A 183 3.04 -8.51 -12.64
C PHE A 183 3.49 -8.01 -11.27
N CYS A 184 4.78 -7.75 -11.12
CA CYS A 184 5.35 -7.15 -9.91
C CYS A 184 5.27 -5.63 -9.99
N PHE A 185 4.59 -5.01 -9.02
CA PHE A 185 4.33 -3.58 -8.94
C PHE A 185 5.12 -2.95 -7.78
N ARG A 186 6.03 -2.02 -8.10
CA ARG A 186 6.96 -1.39 -7.15
C ARG A 186 6.32 -0.20 -6.43
N VAL A 187 5.42 -0.48 -5.50
CA VAL A 187 4.65 0.56 -4.78
C VAL A 187 5.49 1.41 -3.85
N GLU A 188 6.63 0.88 -3.38
CA GLU A 188 7.52 1.55 -2.45
C GLU A 188 8.17 2.82 -3.04
N ARG A 189 8.03 3.00 -4.35
CA ARG A 189 8.55 4.14 -5.12
C ARG A 189 7.48 5.16 -5.52
N LEU A 190 6.21 4.93 -5.14
CA LEU A 190 5.09 5.78 -5.50
C LEU A 190 4.89 6.92 -4.50
N LYS A 191 4.41 8.04 -5.01
CA LYS A 191 3.87 9.13 -4.20
C LYS A 191 2.41 8.86 -3.89
N LEU A 192 1.97 9.28 -2.71
CA LEU A 192 0.58 9.19 -2.32
C LEU A 192 -0.06 10.58 -2.31
N PHE A 193 -1.22 10.69 -2.95
CA PHE A 193 -2.00 11.91 -3.04
C PHE A 193 -3.42 11.70 -2.48
N VAL A 194 -4.05 12.78 -2.06
CA VAL A 194 -5.50 12.87 -1.88
C VAL A 194 -6.07 13.70 -3.02
N TYR A 195 -7.06 13.13 -3.70
CA TYR A 195 -7.85 13.80 -4.74
C TYR A 195 -9.31 13.39 -4.57
N ASN A 196 -10.22 14.37 -4.47
CA ASN A 196 -11.65 14.15 -4.21
C ASN A 196 -11.92 13.18 -3.05
N GLU A 197 -11.23 13.41 -1.92
CA GLU A 197 -11.33 12.59 -0.69
C GLU A 197 -10.84 11.14 -0.82
N GLU A 198 -10.27 10.78 -1.97
CA GLU A 198 -9.73 9.44 -2.23
C GLU A 198 -8.20 9.44 -2.27
N LEU A 199 -7.61 8.31 -1.92
CA LEU A 199 -6.18 8.09 -2.05
C LEU A 199 -5.82 7.66 -3.47
N TRP A 200 -4.82 8.33 -4.05
CA TRP A 200 -4.30 8.05 -5.38
C TRP A 200 -2.79 7.98 -5.39
N SER A 201 -2.23 7.15 -6.28
CA SER A 201 -0.80 7.18 -6.58
C SER A 201 -0.51 8.04 -7.81
N ASP A 202 0.73 8.51 -7.96
CA ASP A 202 1.18 8.94 -9.28
C ASP A 202 1.08 7.82 -10.32
N GLU A 203 1.02 8.21 -11.60
CA GLU A 203 0.95 7.27 -12.72
C GLU A 203 2.27 6.53 -12.87
N THR A 204 2.19 5.20 -12.92
CA THR A 204 3.31 4.32 -13.28
C THR A 204 3.24 3.99 -14.76
N ARG A 205 4.36 4.09 -15.46
CA ARG A 205 4.50 3.70 -16.86
C ARG A 205 5.48 2.56 -16.97
N ILE A 206 5.07 1.49 -17.64
CA ILE A 206 5.85 0.28 -17.83
C ILE A 206 6.03 0.09 -19.32
N VAL A 207 7.27 0.12 -19.79
CA VAL A 207 7.63 -0.17 -21.17
C VAL A 207 8.21 -1.58 -21.24
N TYR A 208 7.47 -2.48 -21.88
CA TYR A 208 7.91 -3.85 -22.12
C TYR A 208 8.77 -3.94 -23.37
N GLN A 209 9.93 -4.58 -23.24
CA GLN A 209 10.97 -4.67 -24.28
C GLN A 209 11.30 -6.13 -24.67
N GLY A 210 10.48 -7.10 -24.25
CA GLY A 210 10.69 -8.53 -24.49
C GLY A 210 10.99 -9.29 -23.21
N GLU A 211 10.82 -10.61 -23.24
CA GLU A 211 10.83 -11.45 -22.04
C GLU A 211 12.22 -11.51 -21.37
N GLU A 212 13.26 -11.51 -22.19
CA GLU A 212 14.66 -11.56 -21.75
C GLU A 212 15.23 -10.18 -21.39
N GLN A 213 14.48 -9.11 -21.66
CA GLN A 213 14.87 -7.73 -21.35
C GLN A 213 14.17 -7.25 -20.08
N TYR A 214 14.82 -6.33 -19.37
CA TYR A 214 14.16 -5.63 -18.28
C TYR A 214 13.12 -4.64 -18.83
N SER A 215 11.96 -4.59 -18.18
CA SER A 215 10.99 -3.53 -18.42
C SER A 215 11.55 -2.22 -17.88
N ASP A 216 11.32 -1.13 -18.60
CA ASP A 216 11.62 0.22 -18.11
C ASP A 216 10.40 0.77 -17.38
N ILE A 217 10.55 0.99 -16.08
CA ILE A 217 9.49 1.46 -15.18
C ILE A 217 9.74 2.91 -14.82
N ASN A 218 8.78 3.77 -15.14
CA ASN A 218 8.80 5.19 -14.83
C ASN A 218 7.65 5.60 -13.92
N MET A 219 7.97 6.23 -12.80
CA MET A 219 6.98 6.85 -11.91
C MET A 219 6.92 8.33 -12.26
N SER A 220 5.78 8.77 -12.77
CA SER A 220 5.62 10.12 -13.31
C SER A 220 5.73 11.22 -12.25
N GLY A 221 5.55 10.87 -10.97
CA GLY A 221 5.49 11.80 -9.85
C GLY A 221 4.26 12.70 -9.86
N ARG A 222 3.27 12.43 -10.73
CA ARG A 222 2.05 13.21 -10.94
C ARG A 222 0.85 12.27 -11.14
N LEU A 223 -0.33 12.75 -10.81
CA LEU A 223 -1.57 12.05 -11.16
C LEU A 223 -1.83 12.05 -12.67
N PRO A 224 -2.70 11.17 -13.17
CA PRO A 224 -3.20 11.23 -14.54
C PRO A 224 -3.75 12.61 -14.91
N LYS A 225 -3.70 12.94 -16.20
CA LYS A 225 -4.25 14.21 -16.72
C LYS A 225 -5.73 14.35 -16.33
N GLY A 226 -6.14 15.56 -15.95
CA GLY A 226 -7.52 15.86 -15.52
C GLY A 226 -7.77 15.68 -14.02
N MET A 227 -6.77 15.28 -13.23
CA MET A 227 -6.84 15.19 -11.76
C MET A 227 -6.02 16.31 -11.11
N GLU A 228 -6.45 17.55 -11.33
CA GLU A 228 -5.80 18.75 -10.80
C GLU A 228 -6.15 19.00 -9.32
N ASN A 229 -5.38 19.83 -8.61
CA ASN A 229 -5.62 20.18 -7.19
C ASN A 229 -5.49 19.03 -6.17
N ALA A 230 -4.81 17.94 -6.54
CA ALA A 230 -4.49 16.90 -5.57
C ALA A 230 -3.44 17.34 -4.55
N LYS A 231 -3.62 16.93 -3.30
CA LYS A 231 -2.69 17.19 -2.20
C LYS A 231 -1.75 16.00 -2.02
N LEU A 232 -0.43 16.23 -2.05
CA LEU A 232 0.54 15.22 -1.66
C LEU A 232 0.38 14.89 -0.16
N ILE A 233 0.26 13.60 0.16
CA ILE A 233 0.09 13.08 1.53
C ILE A 233 1.36 12.44 2.05
N SER A 234 2.00 11.59 1.25
CA SER A 234 3.28 10.98 1.63
C SER A 234 4.22 10.82 0.43
N PRO A 235 5.54 11.02 0.66
CA PRO A 235 6.56 10.79 -0.35
C PRO A 235 6.78 9.29 -0.58
N PRO A 236 7.53 8.92 -1.64
CA PRO A 236 7.99 7.55 -1.83
C PRO A 236 8.86 7.08 -0.67
N ARG A 237 8.79 5.77 -0.35
CA ARG A 237 9.71 5.16 0.62
C ARG A 237 11.12 5.04 0.07
N LYS A 238 11.23 4.71 -1.22
CA LYS A 238 12.48 4.60 -1.97
C LYS A 238 12.52 5.68 -3.06
N PRO A 239 12.94 6.91 -2.73
CA PRO A 239 13.09 7.98 -3.70
C PRO A 239 14.37 7.73 -4.52
N GLU A 240 14.30 6.93 -5.57
CA GLU A 240 15.40 6.79 -6.54
C GLU A 240 15.02 7.36 -7.92
N HIS A 241 16.00 7.41 -8.83
CA HIS A 241 15.89 8.02 -10.15
C HIS A 241 14.67 7.51 -10.94
N ARG A 242 14.07 8.43 -11.72
CA ARG A 242 12.76 8.30 -12.38
C ARG A 242 12.55 7.05 -13.22
N SER A 243 13.59 6.35 -13.66
CA SER A 243 13.51 5.14 -14.50
C SER A 243 14.25 3.98 -13.83
N LEU A 244 13.60 2.82 -13.77
CA LEU A 244 14.15 1.57 -13.25
C LEU A 244 14.02 0.48 -14.31
N ALA A 245 15.13 -0.15 -14.67
CA ALA A 245 15.14 -1.38 -15.44
C ALA A 245 15.00 -2.58 -14.48
N THR A 246 13.87 -3.29 -14.51
CA THR A 246 13.68 -4.51 -13.71
C THR A 246 12.69 -5.49 -14.35
N ARG A 247 12.62 -6.72 -13.83
CA ARG A 247 11.62 -7.71 -14.26
C ARG A 247 10.25 -7.35 -13.71
N THR A 248 9.24 -7.41 -14.59
CA THR A 248 7.85 -7.06 -14.26
C THR A 248 6.87 -8.20 -14.50
N PHE A 249 7.03 -9.01 -15.54
CA PHE A 249 6.01 -9.97 -15.99
C PHE A 249 6.39 -11.46 -15.83
N LYS A 250 7.66 -11.79 -15.56
CA LYS A 250 8.13 -13.20 -15.50
C LYS A 250 8.15 -13.73 -14.06
N MET A 251 7.19 -14.60 -13.70
CA MET A 251 7.34 -15.54 -12.58
C MET A 251 7.70 -16.92 -13.15
N ILE A 252 8.68 -17.61 -12.58
CA ILE A 252 9.09 -18.95 -13.05
C ILE A 252 8.49 -20.07 -12.16
N PHE A 253 7.75 -19.74 -11.11
CA PHE A 253 7.14 -20.75 -10.25
C PHE A 253 5.73 -21.11 -10.69
N ASP A 254 5.60 -22.33 -11.20
CA ASP A 254 4.34 -23.06 -11.26
C ASP A 254 3.87 -23.36 -9.83
N GLU A 255 2.61 -23.04 -9.50
CA GLU A 255 2.04 -23.15 -8.14
C GLU A 255 1.99 -24.60 -7.63
N SER A 256 2.28 -25.57 -8.50
CA SER A 256 2.39 -27.00 -8.21
C SER A 256 3.52 -27.36 -7.21
N PHE A 257 4.48 -26.47 -6.96
CA PHE A 257 5.64 -26.75 -6.09
C PHE A 257 5.50 -26.30 -4.63
N LEU A 258 4.58 -25.37 -4.31
CA LEU A 258 4.44 -24.83 -2.95
C LEU A 258 3.36 -25.52 -2.12
N PHE A 259 2.41 -26.19 -2.76
CA PHE A 259 1.40 -27.01 -2.10
C PHE A 259 1.59 -28.46 -2.54
N GLY A 260 2.60 -29.11 -1.95
CA GLY A 260 2.66 -30.56 -1.94
C GLY A 260 1.36 -31.13 -1.37
N LYS A 261 0.85 -32.17 -2.03
CA LYS A 261 -0.30 -32.97 -1.59
C LYS A 261 -0.26 -33.32 -0.11
#